data_AF-A0A3D3M5Z3-F1
#
_entry.id   AF-A0A3D3M5Z3-F1
#
_cell.length_a   1.000
_cell.length_b   1.000
_cell.length_c   1.000
_cell.angle_alpha   90.00
_cell.angle_beta   90.00
_cell.angle_gamma   90.00
#
_symmetry.space_group_name_H-M   'P 1'
#
loop_
_entity.id
_entity.type
_entity.pdbx_description
1 polymer ?
#
loop_
_entity_poly.entity_id
_entity_poly.type
_entity_poly.pdbx_seq_one_letter_code
_entity_poly.pdbx_strand_id
1 'polypeptide(L)'
;MTPQWKTIAFLSVATPALWIFSEWWEKGLASPMYEAVDSPNGCSRVQTFKPFWLLPDIFHRELAPNDGAKPRWFHSWEIPGFYRLYDNYNGQLIGETVIYDLAFSGGGFDWDQNGGVWVGMTYVGPSIRECTTTRRETPSK
;
A
#
# COMPACT_ATOMS: atom_id res chain seq x y z
N MET A 1 4.42 0.49 -46.29
CA MET A 1 3.21 0.04 -45.57
C MET A 1 3.64 -0.91 -44.47
N THR A 2 3.69 -0.46 -43.22
CA THR A 2 3.84 -1.36 -42.09
C THR A 2 2.61 -2.27 -42.01
N PRO A 3 2.77 -3.59 -41.90
CA PRO A 3 1.65 -4.49 -42.00
C PRO A 3 0.75 -4.33 -40.77
N GLN A 4 -0.49 -3.90 -41.03
CA GLN A 4 -1.50 -3.47 -40.06
C GLN A 4 -1.75 -4.50 -38.93
N TRP A 5 -1.57 -5.80 -39.21
CA TRP A 5 -1.69 -6.88 -38.24
C TRP A 5 -0.61 -6.85 -37.13
N LYS A 6 0.61 -6.38 -37.43
CA LYS A 6 1.67 -6.23 -36.42
C LYS A 6 1.32 -5.14 -35.42
N THR A 7 0.72 -4.05 -35.91
CA THR A 7 0.24 -2.95 -35.07
C THR A 7 -0.93 -3.39 -34.18
N ILE A 8 -1.87 -4.16 -34.74
CA ILE A 8 -3.02 -4.72 -34.00
C ILE A 8 -2.54 -5.71 -32.93
N ALA A 9 -1.65 -6.64 -33.29
CA ALA A 9 -1.10 -7.63 -32.35
C ALA A 9 -0.29 -6.96 -31.22
N PHE A 10 0.46 -5.91 -31.54
CA PHE A 10 1.20 -5.13 -30.54
C PHE A 10 0.25 -4.41 -29.58
N LEU A 11 -0.79 -3.73 -30.09
CA LEU A 11 -1.79 -3.07 -29.26
C LEU A 11 -2.57 -4.07 -28.39
N SER A 12 -2.93 -5.25 -28.91
CA SER A 12 -3.68 -6.25 -28.14
C SER A 12 -2.89 -6.84 -26.96
N VAL A 13 -1.56 -6.81 -26.99
CA VAL A 13 -0.70 -7.33 -25.90
C VAL A 13 -0.19 -6.21 -24.99
N ALA A 14 0.21 -5.06 -25.56
CA ALA A 14 0.77 -3.95 -24.80
C ALA A 14 -0.25 -3.33 -23.85
N THR A 15 -1.52 -3.22 -24.27
CA THR A 15 -2.58 -2.61 -23.47
C THR A 15 -2.87 -3.40 -22.18
N PRO A 16 -3.12 -4.74 -22.22
CA PRO A 16 -3.31 -5.53 -21.00
C PRO A 16 -2.03 -5.77 -20.17
N ALA A 17 -0.83 -5.55 -20.73
CA ALA A 17 0.39 -5.56 -19.93
C ALA A 17 0.53 -4.26 -19.13
N LEU A 18 0.39 -3.10 -19.78
CA LEU A 18 0.35 -1.78 -19.12
C LEU A 18 -0.78 -1.71 -18.07
N TRP A 19 -1.86 -2.44 -18.33
CA TRP A 19 -2.99 -2.67 -17.44
C TRP A 19 -2.60 -3.35 -16.11
N ILE A 20 -1.90 -4.49 -16.16
CA ILE A 20 -1.52 -5.27 -14.96
C ILE A 20 -0.45 -4.54 -14.14
N PHE A 21 0.45 -3.81 -14.80
CA PHE A 21 1.50 -3.04 -14.13
C PHE A 21 1.03 -1.66 -13.66
N SER A 22 -0.27 -1.38 -13.71
CA SER A 22 -0.78 -0.05 -13.40
C SER A 22 -0.48 0.39 -11.97
N GLU A 23 -0.89 -0.43 -11.00
CA GLU A 23 -0.71 -0.15 -9.58
C GLU A 23 0.77 0.11 -9.22
N TRP A 24 1.72 -0.50 -9.94
CA TRP A 24 3.14 -0.30 -9.71
C TRP A 24 3.59 1.14 -9.97
N TRP A 25 3.16 1.77 -11.08
CA TRP A 25 3.54 3.16 -11.35
C TRP A 25 2.67 4.15 -10.57
N GLU A 26 1.40 3.82 -10.31
CA GLU A 26 0.51 4.63 -9.47
C GLU A 26 1.05 4.78 -8.04
N LYS A 27 1.61 3.70 -7.47
CA LYS A 27 2.26 3.69 -6.16
C LYS A 27 3.72 4.14 -6.20
N GLY A 28 4.45 3.80 -7.26
CA GLY A 28 5.87 4.14 -7.40
C GLY A 28 6.11 5.64 -7.52
N LEU A 29 5.17 6.36 -8.15
CA LEU A 29 5.19 7.82 -8.30
C LEU A 29 4.30 8.54 -7.28
N ALA A 30 3.72 7.82 -6.32
CA ALA A 30 2.82 8.37 -5.33
C ALA A 30 3.48 9.43 -4.44
N SER A 31 2.66 10.33 -3.92
CA SER A 31 3.09 11.40 -3.01
C SER A 31 2.56 11.18 -1.60
N PRO A 32 3.32 11.52 -0.53
CA PRO A 32 2.80 11.53 0.83
C PRO A 32 1.60 12.47 0.93
N MET A 33 0.52 12.02 1.58
CA MET A 33 -0.72 12.80 1.72
C MET A 33 -0.89 13.43 3.10
N TYR A 34 -0.44 12.73 4.14
CA TYR A 34 -0.52 13.16 5.54
C TYR A 34 0.84 13.02 6.21
N GLU A 35 0.96 13.52 7.44
CA GLU A 35 2.15 13.26 8.25
C GLU A 35 2.29 11.76 8.54
N ALA A 36 3.52 11.29 8.60
CA ALA A 36 3.80 9.94 9.07
C ALA A 36 3.39 9.80 10.54
N VAL A 37 2.85 8.64 10.91
CA VAL A 37 2.53 8.31 12.29
C VAL A 37 3.50 7.24 12.76
N ASP A 38 4.23 7.53 13.82
CA ASP A 38 5.15 6.58 14.46
C ASP A 38 4.40 5.68 15.45
N SER A 39 4.88 4.44 15.58
CA SER A 39 4.41 3.52 16.59
C SER A 39 4.74 4.03 18.00
N PRO A 40 3.97 3.64 19.05
CA PRO A 40 4.24 4.06 20.43
C PRO A 40 5.64 3.71 20.94
N ASN A 41 6.24 2.63 20.42
CA ASN A 41 7.62 2.22 20.74
C ASN A 41 8.68 2.84 19.80
N GLY A 42 8.27 3.63 18.80
CA GLY A 42 9.14 4.31 17.83
C GLY A 42 9.80 3.39 16.79
N CYS A 43 9.49 2.09 16.80
CA CYS A 43 10.17 1.10 15.96
C CYS A 43 9.66 1.04 14.52
N SER A 44 8.44 1.49 14.27
CA SER A 44 7.88 1.53 12.93
C SER A 44 7.09 2.80 12.70
N ARG A 45 6.88 3.13 11.44
CA ARG A 45 6.03 4.26 11.04
C ARG A 45 5.13 3.89 9.89
N VAL A 46 3.93 4.43 9.90
CA VAL A 46 2.99 4.35 8.77
C VAL A 46 2.93 5.70 8.08
N GLN A 47 3.07 5.67 6.76
CA GLN A 47 2.90 6.82 5.88
C GLN A 47 1.72 6.58 4.93
N THR A 48 0.78 7.52 4.90
CA THR A 48 -0.30 7.56 3.92
C THR A 48 0.17 8.19 2.61
N PHE A 49 -0.17 7.56 1.49
CA PHE A 49 0.15 8.03 0.16
C PHE A 49 -1.10 8.26 -0.68
N LYS A 50 -1.06 9.32 -1.49
CA LYS A 50 -1.98 9.57 -2.59
C LYS A 50 -1.36 9.00 -3.87
N PRO A 51 -2.06 8.13 -4.62
CA PRO A 51 -1.55 7.61 -5.88
C PRO A 51 -1.31 8.74 -6.89
N PHE A 52 -0.30 8.58 -7.74
CA PHE A 52 0.11 9.62 -8.70
C PHE A 52 -0.99 9.96 -9.69
N TRP A 53 -1.59 8.93 -10.26
CA TRP A 53 -2.73 9.00 -11.15
C TRP A 53 -3.59 7.78 -10.83
N LEU A 54 -4.88 7.98 -10.64
CA LEU A 54 -5.77 6.87 -10.38
C LEU A 54 -6.43 6.43 -11.69
N LEU A 55 -6.24 5.18 -12.08
CA LEU A 55 -6.98 4.60 -13.19
C LEU A 55 -8.48 4.49 -12.86
N PRO A 56 -9.36 4.45 -13.88
CA PRO A 56 -10.81 4.31 -13.68
C PRO A 56 -11.23 3.20 -12.71
N ASP A 57 -12.37 3.34 -12.03
CA ASP A 57 -12.81 2.49 -10.89
C ASP A 57 -12.96 1.00 -11.22
N ILE A 58 -13.05 0.65 -12.51
CA ILE A 58 -12.97 -0.74 -12.99
C ILE A 58 -11.60 -1.39 -12.63
N PHE A 59 -10.66 -0.61 -12.13
CA PHE A 59 -9.27 -1.05 -11.98
C PHE A 59 -8.79 -1.05 -10.55
N HIS A 60 -9.67 -0.64 -9.64
CA HIS A 60 -9.38 -0.45 -8.24
C HIS A 60 -10.54 -0.99 -7.41
N ARG A 61 -10.24 -1.80 -6.40
CA ARG A 61 -11.24 -2.24 -5.44
C ARG A 61 -11.55 -1.06 -4.51
N GLU A 62 -12.83 -0.73 -4.34
CA GLU A 62 -13.26 0.28 -3.36
C GLU A 62 -12.86 -0.10 -1.92
N LEU A 63 -12.80 -1.41 -1.64
CA LEU A 63 -12.78 -1.92 -0.27
C LEU A 63 -11.35 -2.20 0.22
N ALA A 64 -11.16 -1.97 1.53
CA ALA A 64 -9.96 -2.38 2.22
C ALA A 64 -9.65 -3.87 2.00
N PRO A 65 -8.36 -4.24 1.90
CA PRO A 65 -7.92 -5.57 1.49
C PRO A 65 -8.37 -6.75 2.36
N ASN A 66 -9.01 -6.51 3.51
CA ASN A 66 -9.36 -7.53 4.49
C ASN A 66 -10.86 -7.77 4.68
N ASP A 67 -11.71 -6.97 4.04
CA ASP A 67 -13.14 -7.12 4.23
C ASP A 67 -13.66 -8.15 3.22
N GLY A 68 -14.33 -9.21 3.71
CA GLY A 68 -15.03 -10.21 2.88
C GLY A 68 -16.21 -9.63 2.06
N ALA A 69 -16.24 -8.32 1.88
CA ALA A 69 -17.23 -7.59 1.13
C ALA A 69 -17.00 -7.73 -0.38
N LYS A 70 -18.10 -7.73 -1.13
CA LYS A 70 -18.04 -7.90 -2.59
C LYS A 70 -17.49 -6.62 -3.23
N PRO A 71 -16.54 -6.72 -4.19
CA PRO A 71 -16.08 -5.57 -4.95
C PRO A 71 -17.27 -4.83 -5.56
N ARG A 72 -17.34 -3.51 -5.36
CA ARG A 72 -18.28 -2.65 -6.08
C ARG A 72 -17.53 -2.03 -7.25
N TRP A 73 -18.17 -2.06 -8.40
CA TRP A 73 -17.67 -1.45 -9.63
C TRP A 73 -18.38 -0.12 -9.84
N PHE A 74 -17.70 0.88 -10.39
CA PHE A 74 -18.24 2.21 -10.70
C PHE A 74 -18.66 3.03 -9.47
N HIS A 75 -17.83 3.02 -8.44
CA HIS A 75 -18.01 3.84 -7.25
C HIS A 75 -17.24 5.15 -7.38
N SER A 76 -17.69 6.19 -6.68
CA SER A 76 -16.96 7.45 -6.65
C SER A 76 -15.90 7.43 -5.56
N TRP A 77 -14.63 7.61 -5.93
CA TRP A 77 -13.55 7.84 -4.98
C TRP A 77 -13.77 9.12 -4.19
N GLU A 78 -13.72 9.02 -2.87
CA GLU A 78 -13.65 10.16 -1.98
C GLU A 78 -12.20 10.46 -1.60
N ILE A 79 -11.48 9.47 -1.05
CA ILE A 79 -10.08 9.62 -0.62
C ILE A 79 -9.26 8.41 -1.12
N PRO A 80 -8.90 8.35 -2.42
CA PRO A 80 -8.07 7.27 -2.94
C PRO A 80 -6.68 7.32 -2.32
N GLY A 81 -6.24 6.22 -1.74
CA GLY A 81 -4.95 6.16 -1.07
C GLY A 81 -4.51 4.77 -0.68
N PHE A 82 -3.33 4.70 -0.07
CA PHE A 82 -2.77 3.47 0.48
C PHE A 82 -1.79 3.78 1.61
N TYR A 83 -1.46 2.77 2.42
CA TYR A 83 -0.49 2.88 3.49
C TYR A 83 0.79 2.13 3.15
N ARG A 84 1.92 2.68 3.60
CA ARG A 84 3.21 1.99 3.70
C ARG A 84 3.67 1.97 5.14
N LEU A 85 4.07 0.80 5.61
CA LEU A 85 4.67 0.56 6.91
C LEU A 85 6.17 0.38 6.74
N TYR A 86 6.94 1.18 7.48
CA TYR A 86 8.39 1.14 7.46
C TYR A 86 8.94 0.74 8.82
N ASP A 87 10.05 0.00 8.80
CA ASP A 87 10.93 -0.15 9.95
C ASP A 87 11.75 1.14 10.12
N ASN A 88 11.63 1.80 11.26
CA ASN A 88 12.32 3.06 11.54
C ASN A 88 13.82 2.86 11.74
N TYR A 89 14.28 1.65 12.08
CA TYR A 89 15.70 1.37 12.31
C TYR A 89 16.51 1.41 11.01
N ASN A 90 15.99 0.82 9.94
CA ASN A 90 16.71 0.65 8.67
C ASN A 90 16.01 1.32 7.47
N GLY A 91 14.83 1.90 7.66
CA GLY A 91 14.02 2.54 6.62
C GLY A 91 13.35 1.56 5.65
N GLN A 92 13.36 0.25 5.93
CA GLN A 92 12.84 -0.77 5.05
C GLN A 92 11.32 -0.75 5.01
N LEU A 93 10.74 -0.86 3.82
CA LEU A 93 9.33 -1.11 3.63
C LEU A 93 9.01 -2.56 4.07
N ILE A 94 8.20 -2.71 5.11
CA ILE A 94 7.82 -4.00 5.70
C ILE A 94 6.35 -4.35 5.47
N GLY A 95 5.53 -3.39 5.04
CA GLY A 95 4.13 -3.59 4.69
C GLY A 95 3.63 -2.52 3.73
N GLU A 96 2.73 -2.89 2.83
CA GLU A 96 2.07 -1.98 1.90
C GLU A 96 0.67 -2.51 1.60
N THR A 97 -0.33 -1.64 1.64
CA THR A 97 -1.70 -1.99 1.23
C THR A 97 -1.90 -1.78 -0.26
N VAL A 98 -2.94 -2.37 -0.84
CA VAL A 98 -3.43 -1.95 -2.17
C VAL A 98 -3.91 -0.49 -2.15
N ILE A 99 -4.20 0.08 -3.33
CA ILE A 99 -4.97 1.33 -3.43
C ILE A 99 -6.45 1.02 -3.18
N TYR A 100 -7.07 1.78 -2.27
CA TYR A 100 -8.50 1.69 -1.93
C TYR A 100 -8.99 3.04 -1.37
N ASP A 101 -10.29 3.14 -1.06
CA ASP A 101 -10.87 4.39 -0.57
C ASP A 101 -10.71 4.49 0.95
N LEU A 102 -9.83 5.40 1.38
CA LEU A 102 -9.53 5.62 2.78
C LEU A 102 -10.71 6.20 3.55
N ALA A 103 -11.69 6.81 2.88
CA ALA A 103 -12.88 7.37 3.52
C ALA A 103 -13.73 6.29 4.21
N PHE A 104 -13.78 5.09 3.63
CA PHE A 104 -14.67 4.00 4.10
C PHE A 104 -13.99 2.98 5.01
N SER A 105 -12.66 2.99 5.07
CA SER A 105 -11.89 1.94 5.77
C SER A 105 -10.67 2.44 6.54
N GLY A 106 -10.47 3.77 6.57
CA GLY A 106 -9.60 4.43 7.53
C GLY A 106 -10.12 4.31 8.96
N GLY A 107 -9.32 4.71 9.93
CA GLY A 107 -9.66 4.63 11.35
C GLY A 107 -8.46 4.85 12.25
N GLY A 108 -8.60 4.49 13.52
CA GLY A 108 -7.49 4.53 14.48
C GLY A 108 -6.40 3.51 14.15
N PHE A 109 -5.18 3.77 14.62
CA PHE A 109 -4.06 2.84 14.53
C PHE A 109 -4.12 1.81 15.66
N ASP A 110 -3.98 0.54 15.31
CA ASP A 110 -3.63 -0.53 16.25
C ASP A 110 -2.26 -1.09 15.83
N TRP A 111 -1.27 -0.96 16.71
CA TRP A 111 0.13 -1.26 16.40
C TRP A 111 0.54 -2.69 16.73
N ASP A 112 -0.31 -3.48 17.38
CA ASP A 112 0.01 -4.85 17.79
C ASP A 112 -1.24 -5.76 17.89
N GLN A 113 -2.19 -5.60 16.98
CA GLN A 113 -3.36 -6.48 16.93
C GLN A 113 -2.96 -7.85 16.36
N ASN A 114 -2.93 -8.87 17.24
CA ASN A 114 -2.49 -10.22 16.88
C ASN A 114 -1.11 -10.25 16.19
N GLY A 115 -0.20 -9.36 16.58
CA GLY A 115 1.12 -9.22 15.96
C GLY A 115 1.15 -8.40 14.67
N GLY A 116 0.07 -7.73 14.30
CA GLY A 116 -0.06 -6.89 13.11
C GLY A 116 -0.25 -5.41 13.41
N VAL A 117 0.11 -4.57 12.44
CA VAL A 117 -0.25 -3.15 12.39
C VAL A 117 -1.49 -3.00 11.52
N TRP A 118 -2.51 -2.34 12.08
CA TRP A 118 -3.80 -2.10 11.46
C TRP A 118 -4.17 -0.62 11.50
N VAL A 119 -4.87 -0.17 10.46
CA VAL A 119 -5.53 1.14 10.42
C VAL A 119 -7.01 0.91 10.17
N GLY A 120 -7.85 1.21 11.16
CA GLY A 120 -9.24 0.78 11.15
C GLY A 120 -9.32 -0.76 11.04
N MET A 121 -9.91 -1.25 9.96
CA MET A 121 -10.01 -2.71 9.67
C MET A 121 -8.93 -3.20 8.68
N THR A 122 -8.02 -2.31 8.27
CA THR A 122 -7.01 -2.61 7.24
C THR A 122 -5.68 -3.03 7.85
N TYR A 123 -5.25 -4.26 7.58
CA TYR A 123 -3.91 -4.76 7.91
C TYR A 123 -2.90 -4.12 6.96
N VAL A 124 -1.89 -3.49 7.54
CA VAL A 124 -0.83 -2.83 6.77
C VAL A 124 0.40 -3.73 6.69
N GLY A 125 0.72 -4.46 7.76
CA GLY A 125 1.92 -5.29 7.83
C GLY A 125 2.20 -5.80 9.24
N PRO A 126 3.31 -6.52 9.45
CA PRO A 126 3.67 -7.08 10.74
C PRO A 126 4.08 -5.99 11.74
N SER A 127 3.74 -6.19 13.01
CA SER A 127 4.21 -5.33 14.11
C SER A 127 5.71 -5.55 14.39
N ILE A 128 6.40 -4.47 14.78
CA ILE A 128 7.74 -4.53 15.35
C ILE A 128 7.63 -4.17 16.82
N ARG A 129 7.82 -5.16 17.71
CA ARG A 129 7.73 -4.97 19.17
C ARG A 129 9.02 -4.42 19.76
N GLU A 130 10.16 -4.87 19.25
CA GLU A 130 11.47 -4.42 19.69
C GLU A 130 12.23 -3.80 18.51
N CYS A 131 12.69 -2.57 18.71
CA CYS A 131 13.61 -1.91 17.81
C CYS A 131 14.93 -2.67 17.90
N THR A 132 15.46 -3.22 16.81
CA THR A 132 16.67 -4.03 16.85
C THR A 132 17.87 -3.22 17.36
N THR A 133 18.13 -3.25 18.68
CA THR A 133 19.33 -2.69 19.33
C THR A 133 20.11 -3.76 20.11
N THR A 134 19.65 -5.02 20.11
CA THR A 134 20.21 -6.13 20.91
C THR A 134 20.89 -7.22 20.08
N ARG A 135 21.79 -6.84 19.16
CA ARG A 135 22.87 -7.74 18.72
C ARG A 135 24.17 -6.97 18.52
N ARG A 136 24.74 -6.47 19.62
CA ARG A 136 26.19 -6.31 19.83
C ARG A 136 26.43 -5.97 21.30
N GLU A 137 27.43 -6.65 21.87
CA GLU A 137 28.02 -6.47 23.20
C GLU A 137 27.35 -7.21 24.38
N THR A 138 27.54 -8.53 24.41
CA THR A 138 28.02 -9.15 25.65
C THR A 138 29.52 -9.42 25.47
N PRO A 139 30.44 -8.67 26.11
CA PRO A 139 31.81 -9.13 26.22
C PRO A 139 31.81 -10.30 27.21
N SER A 140 32.25 -11.47 26.74
CA SER A 140 32.62 -12.56 27.65
C SER A 140 33.70 -12.03 28.59
N LYS A 141 33.44 -12.09 29.89
CA LYS A 141 34.52 -12.17 30.88
C LYS A 141 35.22 -13.52 30.75
#